data_AF-A0A6V7JRS7-F1
#
_entry.id   AF-A0A6V7JRS7-F1
#
_cell.length_a   1.000
_cell.length_b   1.000
_cell.length_c   1.000
_cell.angle_alpha   90.00
_cell.angle_beta   90.00
_cell.angle_gamma   90.00
#
_symmetry.space_group_name_H-M   'P 1'
#
loop_
_entity.id
_entity.type
_entity.pdbx_description
1 polymer ?
#
loop_
_entity_poly.entity_id
_entity_poly.type
_entity_poly.pdbx_seq_one_letter_code
_entity_poly.pdbx_strand_id
1 'polypeptide(L)' 'PNVVNESIDTLKNLVELDPAVKAVVFDFDINTNWPKLFQASLYLEQDDVLFLTGALDRNLPISQNQTLL' A
#
# COMPACT_ATOMS: atom_id res chain seq x y z
N PRO A 1 -30.17 5.43 14.00
CA PRO A 1 -28.75 5.37 13.60
C PRO A 1 -28.13 4.04 14.05
N ASN A 2 -27.60 3.25 13.12
CA ASN A 2 -26.86 2.04 13.47
C ASN A 2 -25.48 2.47 13.99
N VAL A 3 -25.12 2.02 15.19
CA VAL A 3 -23.78 2.26 15.74
C VAL A 3 -22.83 1.30 15.04
N VAL A 4 -21.96 1.83 14.19
CA VAL A 4 -20.88 1.08 13.56
C VAL A 4 -19.65 1.23 14.46
N ASN A 5 -19.01 0.10 14.77
CA ASN A 5 -17.72 0.14 15.46
C ASN A 5 -16.63 0.45 14.44
N GLU A 6 -16.17 1.69 14.41
CA GLU A 6 -15.15 2.18 13.49
C GLU A 6 -13.75 1.91 14.07
N SER A 7 -13.28 0.68 13.97
CA SER A 7 -11.89 0.30 14.33
C SER A 7 -11.12 -0.25 13.14
N ILE A 8 -9.79 -0.06 13.14
CA ILE A 8 -8.88 -0.63 12.12
C ILE A 8 -9.03 -2.15 12.04
N ASP A 9 -9.18 -2.83 13.18
CA ASP A 9 -9.38 -4.28 13.22
C ASP A 9 -10.65 -4.72 12.48
N THR A 10 -11.69 -3.89 12.54
CA THR A 10 -12.95 -4.16 11.86
C THR A 10 -12.80 -4.03 10.35
N LEU A 11 -11.90 -3.13 9.88
CA LEU A 11 -11.62 -2.93 8.46
C LEU A 11 -10.85 -4.09 7.83
N LYS A 12 -10.00 -4.80 8.60
CA LYS A 12 -9.24 -5.96 8.08
C LYS A 12 -10.17 -7.02 7.50
N ASN A 13 -11.31 -7.23 8.16
CA ASN A 13 -12.32 -8.22 7.75
C ASN A 13 -13.07 -7.84 6.46
N LEU A 14 -12.93 -6.60 5.98
CA LEU A 14 -13.54 -6.14 4.72
C LEU A 14 -12.65 -6.41 3.50
N VAL A 15 -11.37 -6.75 3.72
CA VAL A 15 -10.39 -6.96 2.64
C VAL A 15 -10.13 -8.45 2.50
N GLU A 16 -10.53 -9.01 1.36
CA GLU A 16 -10.18 -10.39 1.01
C GLU A 16 -8.76 -10.41 0.43
N LEU A 17 -7.91 -11.24 1.03
CA LEU A 17 -6.53 -11.46 0.58
C LEU A 17 -6.46 -12.77 -0.22
N ASP A 18 -5.72 -12.74 -1.33
CA ASP A 18 -5.38 -13.95 -2.07
C ASP A 18 -4.18 -14.63 -1.41
N PRO A 19 -4.33 -15.86 -0.86
CA PRO A 19 -3.24 -16.56 -0.19
C PRO A 19 -2.07 -16.94 -1.11
N ALA A 20 -2.25 -16.87 -2.44
CA ALA A 20 -1.19 -17.11 -3.42
C ALA A 20 -0.21 -15.93 -3.56
N VAL A 21 -0.55 -14.74 -3.06
CA VAL A 21 0.33 -13.58 -3.07
C VAL A 21 1.48 -13.80 -2.09
N LYS A 22 2.72 -13.67 -2.57
CA LYS A 22 3.96 -13.83 -1.79
C LYS A 22 4.93 -12.65 -1.90
N ALA A 23 4.51 -11.58 -2.55
CA ALA A 23 5.27 -10.34 -2.59
C ALA A 23 4.35 -9.13 -2.78
N VAL A 24 4.72 -8.04 -2.13
CA VAL A 24 4.21 -6.69 -2.40
C VAL A 24 5.34 -5.91 -3.06
N VAL A 25 5.14 -5.49 -4.30
CA VAL A 25 6.09 -4.64 -5.05
C VAL A 25 5.54 -3.22 -5.08
N PHE A 26 6.29 -2.29 -4.52
CA PHE A 26 5.91 -0.88 -4.47
C PHE A 26 6.89 -0.03 -5.29
N ASP A 27 6.35 0.82 -6.15
CA ASP A 27 7.09 1.87 -6.85
C ASP A 27 6.23 3.14 -6.87
N PHE A 28 6.79 4.25 -7.30
CA PHE A 28 6.04 5.50 -7.41
C PHE A 28 4.83 5.36 -8.37
N ASP A 29 3.62 5.43 -7.82
CA ASP A 29 2.36 5.48 -8.57
C ASP A 29 1.54 6.72 -8.15
N ILE A 30 1.29 7.62 -9.10
CA ILE A 30 0.47 8.83 -8.90
C ILE A 30 -0.98 8.51 -8.50
N ASN A 31 -1.45 7.30 -8.77
CA ASN A 31 -2.79 6.81 -8.42
C ASN A 31 -2.78 5.97 -7.13
N THR A 32 -1.70 6.03 -6.34
CA THR A 32 -1.67 5.40 -5.02
C THR A 32 -2.72 6.04 -4.11
N ASN A 33 -3.47 5.21 -3.39
CA ASN A 33 -4.52 5.63 -2.48
C ASN A 33 -4.53 4.77 -1.22
N TRP A 34 -5.28 5.21 -0.21
CA TRP A 34 -5.35 4.53 1.09
C TRP A 34 -5.81 3.06 1.00
N PRO A 35 -6.85 2.69 0.22
CA PRO A 35 -7.23 1.29 0.04
C PRO A 35 -6.10 0.39 -0.48
N LYS A 36 -5.35 0.84 -1.50
CA LYS A 36 -4.18 0.10 -2.02
C LYS A 36 -3.12 -0.09 -0.94
N LEU A 37 -2.79 0.97 -0.21
CA LEU A 37 -1.80 0.93 0.88
C LEU A 37 -2.24 0.03 2.03
N PHE A 38 -3.52 0.08 2.39
CA PHE A 38 -4.09 -0.77 3.44
C PHE A 38 -4.03 -2.23 3.04
N GLN A 39 -4.49 -2.60 1.84
CA GLN A 39 -4.40 -3.98 1.36
C GLN A 39 -2.95 -4.46 1.30
N ALA A 40 -2.03 -3.63 0.81
CA ALA A 40 -0.60 -3.96 0.79
C ALA A 40 -0.05 -4.20 2.20
N SER A 41 -0.43 -3.38 3.19
CA SER A 41 -0.01 -3.61 4.59
C SER A 41 -0.54 -4.91 5.16
N LEU A 42 -1.76 -5.34 4.78
CA LEU A 42 -2.33 -6.60 5.25
C LEU A 42 -1.62 -7.82 4.65
N TYR A 43 -1.18 -7.75 3.39
CA TYR A 43 -0.30 -8.78 2.84
C TYR A 43 1.05 -8.83 3.57
N LEU A 44 1.62 -7.68 3.91
CA LEU A 44 2.90 -7.58 4.63
C LEU A 44 2.83 -8.00 6.11
N GLU A 45 1.65 -8.22 6.68
CA GLU A 45 1.49 -8.86 7.99
C GLU A 45 1.78 -10.37 7.94
N GLN A 46 1.83 -10.98 6.76
CA GLN A 46 2.14 -12.40 6.59
C GLN A 46 3.66 -12.64 6.56
N ASP A 47 4.15 -13.58 7.37
CA ASP A 47 5.57 -13.88 7.49
C ASP A 47 6.24 -14.38 6.19
N ASP A 48 5.44 -14.84 5.22
CA ASP A 48 5.90 -15.40 3.95
C ASP A 48 5.68 -14.47 2.74
N VAL A 49 5.45 -13.18 2.98
CA VAL A 49 5.31 -12.15 1.94
C VAL A 49 6.52 -11.23 1.93
N LEU A 50 7.17 -11.11 0.76
CA LEU A 50 8.32 -10.22 0.57
C LEU A 50 7.86 -8.78 0.28
N PHE A 51 8.51 -7.80 0.91
CA PHE A 51 8.42 -6.42 0.48
C PHE A 51 9.56 -6.07 -0.49
N LEU A 52 9.21 -5.60 -1.68
CA LEU A 52 10.14 -5.12 -2.69
C LEU A 52 9.78 -3.68 -3.04
N THR A 53 10.76 -2.79 -3.09
CA THR A 53 10.54 -1.39 -3.45
C THR A 53 11.41 -0.96 -4.63
N GLY A 54 10.85 -0.11 -5.49
CA GLY A 54 11.54 0.61 -6.54
C GLY A 54 12.47 1.70 -6.00
N ALA A 55 12.92 2.58 -6.88
CA ALA A 55 13.90 3.62 -6.57
C ALA A 55 13.45 4.49 -5.38
N LEU A 56 14.32 4.61 -4.38
CA LEU A 56 14.10 5.44 -3.18
C LEU A 56 14.67 6.85 -3.36
N ASP A 57 14.87 7.28 -4.60
CA ASP A 57 15.42 8.58 -4.92
C ASP A 57 14.54 9.66 -4.29
N ARG A 58 15.19 10.53 -3.51
CA ARG A 58 14.48 11.60 -2.81
C ARG A 58 13.91 12.64 -3.77
N ASN A 59 14.41 12.73 -4.99
CA ASN A 59 14.09 13.78 -5.95
C ASN A 59 13.65 13.13 -7.26
N LEU A 60 12.40 13.34 -7.69
CA LEU A 60 11.89 12.84 -8.96
C LEU A 60 11.86 13.98 -9.99
N PRO A 61 12.82 14.06 -10.93
CA PRO A 61 12.81 15.08 -11.97
C PRO A 61 11.65 14.82 -12.95
N ILE A 62 10.72 15.77 -13.04
CA ILE A 62 9.55 15.68 -13.94
C ILE A 62 9.61 16.67 -15.10
N SER A 63 10.45 17.70 -15.02
CA SER A 63 10.81 18.57 -16.14
C SER A 63 12.18 19.21 -15.89
N GLN A 64 12.69 19.97 -16.87
CA GLN A 64 14.03 20.58 -16.80
C GLN A 64 14.29 21.38 -15.51
N ASN A 65 13.25 22.01 -14.95
CA ASN A 65 13.36 22.86 -13.76
C ASN A 65 12.34 22.46 -12.67
N GLN A 66 11.82 21.23 -12.70
CA GLN A 66 10.85 20.77 -11.72
C GLN A 66 11.20 19.39 -11.22
N THR A 67 11.20 19.28 -9.91
CA THR A 67 11.42 18.05 -9.16
C THR A 67 10.22 17.87 -8.24
N LEU A 68 9.62 16.69 -8.26
CA LEU A 68 8.71 16.24 -7.22
C LEU A 68 9.54 15.71 -6.06
N LEU A 69 9.10 16.06 -4.84
CA LEU A 69 9.73 15.80 -3.52
C LEU A 69 10.73 16.89 -3.07
#